data_AF-A0AAV2TL48-F1
#
_entry.id   AF-A0AAV2TL48-F1
#
_cell.length_a   1.000
_cell.length_b   1.000
_cell.length_c   1.000
_cell.angle_alpha   90.00
_cell.angle_beta   90.00
_cell.angle_gamma   90.00
#
_symmetry.space_group_name_H-M   'P 1'
#
loop_
_entity.id
_entity.type
_entity.pdbx_description
1 polymer ?
#
loop_
_entity_poly.entity_id
_entity_poly.type
_entity_poly.pdbx_seq_one_letter_code
_entity_poly.pdbx_strand_id
1 'polypeptide(L)'
;MEKTREEHVMISYQHKDKVIAAEIANRLKSAGIKVWIDSDNMSSEIDIVDAMARAIEGAFAVCVLYSQAYKDSENTKREAKYAYQMKKPILFLRAQLNYKPDGWLGFMIGTQLYIDFSGKYPFEQKFEELLQSLKNLQSSKNKSPEPAVVTPPPQPAPPPPQPAPRSRSPSPDYRGPVGQVKRFVGHIRSGRF
;
A
#
# COMPACT_ATOMS: atom_id res chain seq x y z
N MET A 1 5.09 -30.33 14.36
CA MET A 1 6.22 -29.39 14.49
C MET A 1 6.02 -28.30 13.45
N GLU A 2 5.66 -27.11 13.88
CA GLU A 2 5.55 -25.95 13.00
C GLU A 2 6.95 -25.56 12.56
N LYS A 3 7.25 -25.78 11.28
CA LYS A 3 8.54 -25.39 10.70
C LYS A 3 8.56 -23.86 10.71
N THR A 4 9.21 -23.26 11.69
CA THR A 4 9.47 -21.82 11.72
C THR A 4 10.13 -21.48 10.38
N ARG A 5 9.38 -20.78 9.51
CA ARG A 5 9.91 -20.32 8.22
C ARG A 5 11.09 -19.43 8.57
N GLU A 6 12.29 -19.81 8.14
CA GLU A 6 13.49 -19.01 8.44
C GLU A 6 13.33 -17.64 7.79
N GLU A 7 13.05 -16.63 8.60
CA GLU A 7 12.86 -15.27 8.12
C GLU A 7 14.19 -14.72 7.64
N HIS A 8 14.22 -14.33 6.38
CA HIS A 8 15.39 -13.78 5.71
C HIS A 8 15.01 -12.53 4.91
N VAL A 9 16.03 -11.79 4.47
CA VAL A 9 15.91 -10.77 3.43
C VAL A 9 16.26 -11.42 2.10
N MET A 10 15.41 -11.24 1.09
CA MET A 10 15.78 -11.59 -0.29
C MET A 10 16.44 -10.38 -0.95
N ILE A 11 17.57 -10.56 -1.64
CA ILE A 11 18.14 -9.54 -2.53
C ILE A 11 17.84 -9.95 -3.97
N SER A 12 16.95 -9.21 -4.62
CA SER A 12 16.68 -9.31 -6.05
C SER A 12 17.58 -8.32 -6.79
N TYR A 13 18.40 -8.83 -7.72
CA TYR A 13 19.39 -8.04 -8.45
C TYR A 13 19.57 -8.60 -9.87
N GLN A 14 20.20 -7.83 -10.76
CA GLN A 14 20.61 -8.33 -12.07
C GLN A 14 22.10 -8.68 -12.05
N HIS A 15 22.52 -9.71 -12.79
CA HIS A 15 23.89 -10.23 -12.78
C HIS A 15 25.01 -9.18 -12.97
N LYS A 16 24.78 -8.10 -13.72
CA LYS A 16 25.74 -6.98 -13.87
C LYS A 16 26.01 -6.26 -12.55
N ASP A 17 25.06 -6.27 -11.63
CA ASP A 17 25.13 -5.68 -10.31
C ASP A 17 25.54 -6.72 -9.23
N LYS A 18 26.06 -7.90 -9.63
CA LYS A 18 26.43 -8.99 -8.70
C LYS A 18 27.44 -8.57 -7.64
N VAL A 19 28.43 -7.77 -8.00
CA VAL A 19 29.50 -7.36 -7.07
C VAL A 19 28.91 -6.60 -5.88
N ILE A 20 28.04 -5.63 -6.16
CA ILE A 20 27.41 -4.81 -5.12
C ILE A 20 26.34 -5.59 -4.36
N ALA A 21 25.59 -6.47 -5.03
CA ALA A 21 24.64 -7.36 -4.36
C ALA A 21 25.35 -8.30 -3.35
N ALA A 22 26.48 -8.88 -3.76
CA ALA A 22 27.28 -9.76 -2.91
C ALA A 22 27.89 -9.01 -1.71
N GLU A 23 28.40 -7.79 -1.91
CA GLU A 23 28.91 -6.97 -0.81
C GLU A 23 27.81 -6.66 0.21
N ILE A 24 26.64 -6.19 -0.25
CA ILE A 24 25.48 -5.95 0.64
C ILE A 24 25.09 -7.23 1.37
N ALA A 25 24.99 -8.37 0.67
CA ALA A 25 24.63 -9.65 1.26
C ALA A 25 25.61 -10.07 2.37
N ASN A 26 26.92 -10.01 2.10
CA ASN A 26 27.96 -10.39 3.05
C ASN A 26 27.90 -9.51 4.29
N ARG A 27 27.75 -8.20 4.11
CA ARG A 27 27.70 -7.24 5.22
C ARG A 27 26.44 -7.42 6.07
N LEU A 28 25.28 -7.69 5.46
CA LEU A 28 24.05 -8.03 6.18
C LEU A 28 24.21 -9.34 6.98
N LYS A 29 24.82 -10.37 6.38
CA LYS A 29 25.12 -11.63 7.07
C LYS A 29 26.06 -11.42 8.27
N SER A 30 27.13 -10.64 8.11
CA SER A 30 28.03 -10.25 9.21
C SER A 30 27.33 -9.46 10.31
N ALA A 31 26.26 -8.73 9.99
CA ALA A 31 25.42 -8.02 10.95
C ALA A 31 24.32 -8.92 11.59
N GLY A 32 24.32 -10.22 11.30
CA GLY A 32 23.38 -11.19 11.89
C GLY A 32 22.04 -11.32 11.16
N ILE A 33 21.88 -10.69 9.98
CA ILE A 33 20.66 -10.84 9.17
C ILE A 33 20.80 -12.05 8.25
N LYS A 34 19.82 -12.95 8.29
CA LYS A 34 19.72 -14.04 7.30
C LYS A 34 19.39 -13.44 5.92
N VAL A 35 20.18 -13.79 4.91
CA VAL A 35 20.03 -13.29 3.54
C VAL A 35 19.88 -14.45 2.58
N TRP A 36 18.93 -14.34 1.66
CA TRP A 36 18.82 -15.18 0.48
C TRP A 36 19.25 -14.37 -0.76
N ILE A 37 20.18 -14.93 -1.54
CA ILE A 37 20.68 -14.32 -2.77
C ILE A 37 20.99 -15.43 -3.78
N ASP A 38 20.57 -15.25 -5.03
CA ASP A 38 20.69 -16.24 -6.12
C ASP A 38 22.11 -16.86 -6.21
N SER A 39 23.15 -16.03 -6.09
CA SER A 39 24.56 -16.48 -6.24
C SER A 39 24.96 -17.61 -5.29
N ASP A 40 24.30 -17.70 -4.15
CA ASP A 40 24.64 -18.64 -3.07
C ASP A 40 23.64 -19.79 -2.99
N ASN A 41 22.47 -19.66 -3.63
CA ASN A 41 21.31 -20.51 -3.39
C ASN A 41 20.82 -21.26 -4.64
N MET A 42 21.14 -20.82 -5.87
CA MET A 42 20.60 -21.46 -7.10
C MET A 42 21.44 -22.59 -7.69
N SER A 43 22.69 -22.80 -7.25
CA SER A 43 23.56 -23.83 -7.86
C SER A 43 23.08 -25.28 -7.67
N SER A 44 22.07 -25.50 -6.82
CA SER A 44 21.55 -26.83 -6.46
C SER A 44 20.07 -27.06 -6.78
N GLU A 45 19.36 -26.07 -7.31
CA GLU A 45 17.90 -26.17 -7.52
C GLU A 45 17.56 -26.51 -8.99
N ILE A 46 16.78 -27.58 -9.17
CA ILE A 46 16.31 -28.08 -10.48
C ILE A 46 15.24 -27.14 -11.07
N ASP A 47 14.50 -26.44 -10.21
CA ASP A 47 13.45 -25.48 -10.60
C ASP A 47 13.72 -24.10 -9.97
N ILE A 48 14.32 -23.22 -10.78
CA ILE A 48 14.66 -21.85 -10.41
C ILE A 48 13.42 -21.02 -10.07
N VAL A 49 12.27 -21.29 -10.70
CA VAL A 49 11.04 -20.52 -10.49
C VAL A 49 10.48 -20.82 -9.10
N ASP A 50 10.43 -22.09 -8.74
CA ASP A 50 10.00 -22.55 -7.41
C ASP A 50 10.93 -22.04 -6.30
N ALA A 51 12.25 -22.06 -6.54
CA ALA A 51 13.27 -21.53 -5.63
C ALA A 51 13.00 -20.06 -5.30
N MET A 52 12.83 -19.24 -6.34
CA MET A 52 12.56 -17.80 -6.23
C MET A 52 11.23 -17.53 -5.52
N ALA A 53 10.18 -18.31 -5.83
CA ALA A 53 8.90 -18.16 -5.18
C ALA A 53 9.02 -18.41 -3.66
N ARG A 54 9.68 -19.50 -3.27
CA ARG A 54 9.93 -19.83 -1.85
C ARG A 54 10.77 -18.77 -1.15
N ALA A 55 11.78 -18.21 -1.83
CA ALA A 55 12.58 -17.11 -1.30
C ALA A 55 11.70 -15.88 -1.00
N ILE A 56 10.89 -15.45 -1.97
CA ILE A 56 9.97 -14.31 -1.78
C ILE A 56 8.96 -14.60 -0.66
N GLU A 57 8.34 -15.78 -0.67
CA GLU A 57 7.35 -16.19 0.32
C GLU A 57 7.92 -16.30 1.74
N GLY A 58 9.17 -16.76 1.88
CA GLY A 58 9.89 -16.87 3.15
C GLY A 58 10.49 -15.56 3.65
N ALA A 59 10.68 -14.59 2.76
CA ALA A 59 11.30 -13.33 3.11
C ALA A 59 10.39 -12.44 3.99
N PHE A 60 11.00 -11.74 4.97
CA PHE A 60 10.31 -10.68 5.70
C PHE A 60 10.39 -9.33 4.98
N ALA A 61 11.37 -9.15 4.10
CA ALA A 61 11.54 -8.00 3.23
C ALA A 61 12.28 -8.41 1.94
N VAL A 62 12.01 -7.70 0.84
CA VAL A 62 12.70 -7.87 -0.44
C VAL A 62 13.47 -6.60 -0.76
N CYS A 63 14.78 -6.72 -0.88
CA CYS A 63 15.65 -5.65 -1.38
C CYS A 63 15.71 -5.73 -2.90
N VAL A 64 15.17 -4.73 -3.59
CA VAL A 64 15.23 -4.61 -5.05
C VAL A 64 16.41 -3.73 -5.41
N LEU A 65 17.51 -4.35 -5.84
CA LEU A 65 18.72 -3.66 -6.27
C LEU A 65 18.62 -3.31 -7.75
N TYR A 66 18.18 -2.09 -8.02
CA TYR A 66 17.75 -1.66 -9.34
C TYR A 66 18.78 -0.85 -10.13
N SER A 67 18.80 -1.12 -11.42
CA SER A 67 19.59 -0.50 -12.47
C SER A 67 18.81 -0.55 -13.78
N GLN A 68 19.34 0.03 -14.86
CA GLN A 68 18.78 -0.17 -16.21
C GLN A 68 18.72 -1.66 -16.56
N ALA A 69 19.78 -2.42 -16.25
CA ALA A 69 19.84 -3.84 -16.51
C ALA A 69 18.76 -4.61 -15.73
N TYR A 70 18.50 -4.20 -14.48
CA TYR A 70 17.40 -4.74 -13.68
C TYR A 70 16.03 -4.48 -14.34
N LYS A 71 15.80 -3.27 -14.87
CA LYS A 71 14.55 -2.92 -15.56
C LYS A 71 14.33 -3.77 -16.82
N ASP A 72 15.40 -4.06 -17.56
CA ASP A 72 15.34 -4.71 -18.87
C ASP A 72 15.25 -6.25 -18.78
N SER A 73 15.47 -6.83 -17.59
CA SER A 73 15.41 -8.26 -17.37
C SER A 73 13.99 -8.73 -17.01
N GLU A 74 13.45 -9.70 -17.75
CA GLU A 74 12.14 -10.28 -17.45
C GLU A 74 12.15 -11.16 -16.19
N ASN A 75 13.31 -11.68 -15.77
CA ASN A 75 13.44 -12.46 -14.53
C ASN A 75 13.24 -11.56 -13.30
N THR A 76 14.01 -10.47 -13.24
CA THR A 76 13.95 -9.48 -12.15
C THR A 76 12.58 -8.81 -12.09
N LYS A 77 11.98 -8.52 -13.24
CA LYS A 77 10.61 -8.01 -13.34
C LYS A 77 9.56 -8.99 -12.78
N ARG A 78 9.71 -10.30 -13.02
CA ARG A 78 8.83 -11.33 -12.44
C ARG A 78 8.97 -11.38 -10.93
N GLU A 79 10.19 -11.40 -10.41
CA GLU A 79 10.46 -11.38 -8.97
C GLU A 79 9.85 -10.15 -8.30
N ALA A 80 10.11 -8.95 -8.83
CA ALA A 80 9.60 -7.70 -8.27
C ALA A 80 8.06 -7.66 -8.27
N LYS A 81 7.42 -8.13 -9.35
CA LYS A 81 5.96 -8.24 -9.43
C LYS A 81 5.41 -9.23 -8.42
N TYR A 82 6.06 -10.37 -8.25
CA TYR A 82 5.62 -11.40 -7.32
C TYR A 82 5.77 -10.94 -5.87
N ALA A 83 6.89 -10.29 -5.51
CA ALA A 83 7.07 -9.67 -4.21
C ALA A 83 5.97 -8.64 -3.90
N TYR A 84 5.61 -7.82 -4.90
CA TYR A 84 4.51 -6.85 -4.79
C TYR A 84 3.15 -7.54 -4.58
N GLN A 85 2.85 -8.61 -5.34
CA GLN A 85 1.63 -9.40 -5.18
C GLN A 85 1.53 -10.04 -3.80
N MET A 86 2.64 -10.54 -3.27
CA MET A 86 2.73 -11.12 -1.93
C MET A 86 2.74 -10.07 -0.81
N LYS A 87 2.58 -8.79 -1.15
CA LYS A 87 2.58 -7.65 -0.21
C LYS A 87 3.80 -7.65 0.71
N LYS A 88 4.94 -8.10 0.19
CA LYS A 88 6.20 -8.06 0.94
C LYS A 88 6.65 -6.61 1.06
N PRO A 89 7.18 -6.18 2.21
CA PRO A 89 7.91 -4.93 2.30
C PRO A 89 9.05 -4.92 1.27
N ILE A 90 9.09 -3.90 0.41
CA ILE A 90 10.13 -3.75 -0.61
C ILE A 90 11.00 -2.56 -0.23
N LEU A 91 12.32 -2.77 -0.19
CA LEU A 91 13.31 -1.71 -0.07
C LEU A 91 14.01 -1.54 -1.43
N PHE A 92 13.89 -0.35 -2.02
CA PHE A 92 14.54 -0.06 -3.30
C PHE A 92 15.96 0.44 -3.07
N LEU A 93 16.92 -0.23 -3.71
CA LEU A 93 18.34 0.08 -3.62
C LEU A 93 18.85 0.47 -5.01
N ARG A 94 19.29 1.71 -5.19
CA ARG A 94 19.81 2.15 -6.50
C ARG A 94 21.24 1.64 -6.69
N ALA A 95 21.46 0.79 -7.68
CA ALA A 95 22.80 0.29 -8.02
C ALA A 95 23.53 1.14 -9.06
N GLN A 96 22.80 1.85 -9.92
CA GLN A 96 23.39 2.57 -11.05
C GLN A 96 23.34 4.10 -10.85
N LEU A 97 24.49 4.75 -11.06
CA LEU A 97 24.64 6.19 -10.85
C LEU A 97 23.77 6.97 -11.82
N ASN A 98 23.03 7.95 -11.28
CA ASN A 98 22.10 8.81 -12.02
C ASN A 98 20.98 8.06 -12.77
N TYR A 99 20.78 6.77 -12.51
CA TYR A 99 19.68 6.04 -13.08
C TYR A 99 18.34 6.53 -12.51
N LYS A 100 17.39 6.79 -13.41
CA LYS A 100 16.02 7.20 -13.09
C LYS A 100 15.08 6.11 -13.60
N PRO A 101 14.38 5.41 -12.71
CA PRO A 101 13.46 4.36 -13.11
C PRO A 101 12.25 4.95 -13.83
N ASP A 102 11.80 4.25 -14.86
CA ASP A 102 10.68 4.62 -15.74
C ASP A 102 9.87 3.37 -16.11
N GLY A 103 8.76 3.56 -16.82
CA GLY A 103 7.88 2.46 -17.22
C GLY A 103 7.39 1.64 -16.03
N TRP A 104 7.49 0.31 -16.12
CA TRP A 104 6.99 -0.61 -15.09
C TRP A 104 7.71 -0.43 -13.75
N LEU A 105 9.03 -0.19 -13.78
CA LEU A 105 9.84 -0.06 -12.57
C LEU A 105 9.60 1.31 -11.93
N GLY A 106 9.51 2.37 -12.74
CA GLY A 106 9.13 3.71 -12.26
C GLY A 106 7.74 3.71 -11.63
N PHE A 107 6.76 3.04 -12.25
CA PHE A 107 5.42 2.89 -11.70
C PHE A 107 5.41 2.13 -10.37
N MET A 108 6.19 1.04 -10.27
CA MET A 108 6.28 0.24 -9.05
C MET A 108 6.95 1.00 -7.89
N ILE A 109 8.03 1.74 -8.16
CA ILE A 109 8.72 2.55 -7.15
C ILE A 109 7.83 3.71 -6.72
N GLY A 110 7.20 4.42 -7.66
CA GLY A 110 6.31 5.54 -7.37
C GLY A 110 7.02 6.64 -6.57
N THR A 111 6.46 7.02 -5.42
CA THR A 111 7.02 8.01 -4.49
C THR A 111 7.83 7.39 -3.34
N GLN A 112 8.08 6.08 -3.39
CA GLN A 112 8.80 5.38 -2.33
C GLN A 112 10.26 5.85 -2.25
N LEU A 113 10.77 5.91 -1.02
CA LEU A 113 12.18 6.22 -0.77
C LEU A 113 13.06 5.06 -1.26
N TYR A 114 14.26 5.41 -1.70
CA TYR A 114 15.29 4.46 -2.08
C TYR A 114 16.60 4.78 -1.37
N ILE A 115 17.44 3.76 -1.18
CA ILE A 115 18.80 3.90 -0.66
C ILE A 115 19.78 3.83 -1.83
N ASP A 116 20.70 4.78 -1.90
CA ASP A 116 21.56 4.94 -3.07
C ASP A 116 22.93 4.27 -2.89
N PHE A 117 23.07 3.09 -3.49
CA PHE A 117 24.29 2.30 -3.51
C PHE A 117 25.11 2.51 -4.80
N SER A 118 24.78 3.51 -5.63
CA SER A 118 25.42 3.71 -6.93
C SER A 118 26.87 4.23 -6.92
N GLY A 119 27.51 4.28 -5.75
CA GLY A 119 28.81 4.90 -5.55
C GLY A 119 28.76 6.43 -5.39
N LYS A 120 27.57 7.05 -5.43
CA LYS A 120 27.41 8.48 -5.18
C LYS A 120 27.80 8.89 -3.74
N TYR A 121 27.56 8.00 -2.78
CA TYR A 121 27.82 8.23 -1.36
C TYR A 121 28.69 7.11 -0.79
N PRO A 122 29.37 7.32 0.35
CA PRO A 122 30.13 6.26 1.01
C PRO A 122 29.25 5.03 1.30
N PHE A 123 29.76 3.85 0.95
CA PHE A 123 29.03 2.59 1.11
C PHE A 123 28.56 2.38 2.56
N GLU A 124 29.45 2.59 3.52
CA GLU A 124 29.19 2.38 4.96
C GLU A 124 27.97 3.18 5.47
N GLN A 125 27.86 4.44 5.04
CA GLN A 125 26.74 5.28 5.43
C GLN A 125 25.41 4.70 4.92
N LYS A 126 25.39 4.28 3.65
CA LYS A 126 24.19 3.74 3.01
C LYS A 126 23.85 2.34 3.49
N PHE A 127 24.87 1.56 3.85
CA PHE A 127 24.70 0.28 4.50
C PHE A 127 24.05 0.41 5.88
N GLU A 128 24.45 1.40 6.69
CA GLU A 128 23.81 1.64 8.00
C GLU A 128 22.34 2.06 7.84
N GLU A 129 22.02 2.92 6.86
CA GLU A 129 20.63 3.27 6.51
C GLU A 129 19.79 2.03 6.15
N LEU A 130 20.36 1.10 5.37
CA LEU A 130 19.71 -0.16 5.00
C LEU A 130 19.51 -1.07 6.22
N LEU A 131 20.54 -1.23 7.04
CA LEU A 131 20.51 -2.10 8.22
C LEU A 131 19.44 -1.64 9.21
N GLN A 132 19.34 -0.33 9.47
CA GLN A 132 18.31 0.24 10.33
C GLN A 132 16.91 0.02 9.76
N SER A 133 16.73 0.24 8.45
CA SER A 133 15.45 0.00 7.77
C SER A 133 14.99 -1.45 7.92
N LEU A 134 15.90 -2.42 7.74
CA LEU A 134 15.60 -3.84 7.89
C LEU A 134 15.29 -4.23 9.34
N LYS A 135 16.05 -3.73 10.32
CA LYS A 135 15.79 -3.98 11.75
C LYS A 135 14.43 -3.43 12.19
N ASN A 136 14.04 -2.27 11.69
CA ASN A 136 12.73 -1.69 11.95
C ASN A 136 11.61 -2.57 11.39
N LEU A 137 11.76 -3.07 10.15
CA LEU A 137 10.80 -4.00 9.55
C LEU A 137 10.67 -5.31 10.34
N GLN A 138 11.78 -5.90 10.81
CA GLN A 138 11.75 -7.08 11.66
C GLN A 138 11.03 -6.81 12.99
N SER A 139 11.30 -5.67 13.62
CA SER A 139 10.69 -5.28 14.89
C SER A 139 9.19 -5.02 14.77
N SER A 140 8.76 -4.35 13.69
CA SER A 140 7.34 -4.11 13.39
C SER A 140 6.56 -5.40 13.11
N LYS A 141 7.20 -6.42 12.54
CA LYS A 141 6.60 -7.76 12.40
C LYS A 141 6.41 -8.47 13.75
N ASN A 142 7.38 -8.36 14.64
CA ASN A 142 7.37 -9.05 15.94
C ASN A 142 6.44 -8.39 16.97
N LYS A 143 6.08 -7.12 16.77
CA LYS A 143 4.90 -6.54 17.43
C LYS A 143 3.65 -7.18 16.80
N SER A 144 3.16 -8.25 17.42
CA SER A 144 1.75 -8.66 17.26
C SER A 144 0.86 -7.43 17.39
N PRO A 145 -0.26 -7.33 16.65
CA PRO A 145 -1.21 -6.24 16.89
C PRO A 145 -1.60 -6.30 18.35
N GLU A 146 -1.21 -5.28 19.12
CA GLU A 146 -1.86 -4.97 20.39
C GLU A 146 -3.35 -4.98 20.08
N PRO A 147 -4.19 -5.74 20.84
CA PRO A 147 -5.60 -5.82 20.53
C PRO A 147 -6.11 -4.40 20.46
N ALA A 148 -6.54 -3.98 19.26
CA ALA A 148 -7.17 -2.70 19.08
C ALA A 148 -8.27 -2.64 20.13
N VAL A 149 -8.13 -1.75 21.11
CA VAL A 149 -9.26 -1.35 21.93
C VAL A 149 -10.24 -0.80 20.91
N VAL A 150 -11.21 -1.63 20.52
CA VAL A 150 -12.33 -1.23 19.67
C VAL A 150 -13.11 -0.27 20.54
N THR A 151 -12.73 1.00 20.49
CA THR A 151 -13.63 2.06 20.86
C THR A 151 -14.77 1.96 19.83
N PRO A 152 -16.01 1.70 20.27
CA PRO A 152 -17.13 1.71 19.35
C PRO A 152 -17.16 3.08 18.65
N PRO A 153 -17.52 3.13 17.37
CA PRO A 153 -17.63 4.40 16.65
C PRO A 153 -18.55 5.35 17.45
N PRO A 154 -18.23 6.65 17.50
CA PRO A 154 -19.09 7.61 18.17
C PRO A 154 -20.49 7.51 17.56
N GLN A 155 -21.49 7.20 18.39
CA GLN A 155 -22.88 7.20 17.95
C GLN A 155 -23.21 8.60 17.42
N PRO A 156 -23.89 8.72 16.26
CA PRO A 156 -24.34 10.02 15.78
C PRO A 156 -25.24 10.66 16.84
N ALA A 157 -25.00 11.94 17.12
CA ALA A 157 -25.78 12.69 18.09
C ALA A 157 -27.28 12.60 17.75
N PRO A 158 -28.17 12.52 18.75
CA PRO A 158 -29.60 12.55 18.50
C PRO A 158 -29.97 13.85 17.77
N PRO A 159 -30.92 13.80 16.83
CA PRO A 159 -31.37 15.00 16.13
C PRO A 159 -31.92 16.02 17.14
N PRO A 160 -31.75 17.33 16.88
CA PRO A 160 -32.31 18.36 17.74
C PRO A 160 -33.82 18.18 17.89
N PRO A 161 -34.39 18.49 19.08
CA PRO A 161 -35.83 18.37 19.30
C PRO A 161 -36.60 19.21 18.27
N GLN A 162 -37.55 18.58 17.60
CA GLN A 162 -38.43 19.29 16.66
C GLN A 162 -39.23 20.35 17.43
N PRO A 163 -39.41 21.56 16.86
CA PRO A 163 -40.24 22.58 17.48
C PRO A 163 -41.68 22.07 17.62
N ALA A 164 -42.27 22.30 18.79
CA ALA A 164 -43.62 21.88 19.11
C ALA A 164 -44.63 22.37 18.04
N PRO A 165 -45.66 21.56 17.71
CA PRO A 165 -46.69 21.99 16.78
C PRO A 165 -47.36 23.25 17.33
N ARG A 166 -47.35 24.32 16.52
CA ARG A 166 -48.09 25.55 16.84
C ARG A 166 -49.55 25.19 17.07
N SER A 167 -50.04 25.45 18.28
CA SER A 167 -51.47 25.40 18.55
C SER A 167 -52.18 26.34 17.58
N ARG A 168 -53.08 25.79 16.77
CA ARG A 168 -54.01 26.61 16.00
C ARG A 168 -54.90 27.31 17.01
N SER A 169 -54.77 28.63 17.11
CA SER A 169 -55.75 29.47 17.79
C SER A 169 -57.12 29.23 17.13
N PRO A 170 -58.21 29.08 17.91
CA PRO A 170 -59.53 28.94 17.34
C PRO A 170 -59.92 30.22 16.59
N SER A 171 -60.42 30.06 15.36
CA SER A 171 -60.98 31.14 14.56
C SER A 171 -62.17 31.77 15.29
N PRO A 172 -62.32 33.11 15.28
CA PRO A 172 -63.49 33.75 15.85
C PRO A 172 -64.74 33.45 15.01
N ASP A 173 -65.78 33.07 15.73
CA ASP A 173 -67.11 32.69 15.25
C ASP A 173 -67.79 33.90 14.59
N TYR A 174 -67.83 33.93 13.26
CA TYR A 174 -68.47 35.01 12.50
C TYR A 174 -69.92 34.64 12.19
N ARG A 175 -70.87 35.19 12.97
CA ARG A 175 -72.29 35.24 12.58
C ARG A 175 -72.48 36.38 11.57
N GLY A 176 -72.83 36.02 10.34
CA GLY A 176 -73.29 36.93 9.29
C GLY A 176 -74.44 36.31 8.49
N PRO A 177 -75.34 37.12 7.89
CA PRO A 177 -76.75 36.79 7.75
C PRO A 177 -77.11 35.93 6.51
N VAL A 178 -78.23 35.24 6.65
CA VAL A 178 -78.92 34.45 5.61
C VAL A 178 -79.32 35.37 4.44
N GLY A 179 -78.91 35.06 3.21
CA GLY A 179 -79.37 35.80 2.03
C GLY A 179 -78.84 35.34 0.67
N GLN A 180 -79.74 34.71 -0.09
CA GLN A 180 -79.84 34.63 -1.56
C GLN A 180 -78.86 33.77 -2.39
N VAL A 181 -79.43 32.68 -2.90
CA VAL A 181 -79.00 31.90 -4.06
C VAL A 181 -79.09 32.74 -5.33
N LYS A 182 -78.00 32.83 -6.11
CA LYS A 182 -78.08 33.05 -7.57
C LYS A 182 -77.07 32.16 -8.31
N ARG A 183 -77.63 31.29 -9.15
CA ARG A 183 -76.96 30.60 -10.26
C ARG A 183 -76.38 31.63 -11.22
N PHE A 184 -75.18 31.39 -11.75
CA PHE A 184 -74.82 31.85 -13.10
C PHE A 184 -73.88 30.86 -13.79
N VAL A 185 -74.13 30.70 -15.09
CA VAL A 185 -73.66 29.67 -16.03
C VAL A 185 -72.61 30.27 -16.97
N GLY A 186 -71.66 29.45 -17.44
CA GLY A 186 -70.85 29.68 -18.64
C GLY A 186 -69.55 30.46 -18.40
N HIS A 187 -68.46 30.31 -19.15
CA HIS A 187 -68.30 29.72 -20.48
C HIS A 187 -66.82 29.36 -20.72
N ILE A 188 -66.63 28.48 -21.70
CA ILE A 188 -65.40 27.82 -22.19
C ILE A 188 -64.49 28.75 -23.02
N ARG A 189 -63.18 28.47 -23.07
CA ARG A 189 -62.28 28.52 -24.26
C ARG A 189 -60.90 27.95 -23.86
N SER A 190 -60.48 26.75 -24.33
CA SER A 190 -59.70 26.43 -25.56
C SER A 190 -58.60 27.45 -25.88
N GLY A 191 -57.35 27.12 -26.24
CA GLY A 191 -56.69 25.88 -26.71
C GLY A 191 -55.17 26.12 -26.72
N ARG A 192 -54.36 25.05 -26.56
CA ARG A 192 -53.42 24.52 -27.57
C ARG A 192 -52.82 25.53 -28.56
N PHE A 193 -51.49 25.60 -28.58
CA PHE A 193 -50.67 24.79 -29.51
C PHE A 193 -49.48 24.20 -28.76
#